data_AF-A0A3M3AXK5-F1
#
_entry.id   AF-A0A3M3AXK5-F1
#
_cell.length_a   1.000
_cell.length_b   1.000
_cell.length_c   1.000
_cell.angle_alpha   90.00
_cell.angle_beta   90.00
_cell.angle_gamma   90.00
#
_symmetry.space_group_name_H-M   'P 1'
#
loop_
_entity.id
_entity.type
_entity.pdbx_description
1 polymer ?
#
loop_
_entity_poly.entity_id
_entity_poly.type
_entity_poly.pdbx_seq_one_letter_code
_entity_poly.pdbx_strand_id
1 'polypeptide(L)'
;FDAATFGQGTVANSYIPKGALYHYADNLQRPYDPVKAKKMLADAGASDLKLNYVVNAGNEVDEQISVMLQQQLAKVGVTTTLQKVDPSQSWQMLIDG
;
A
#
# COMPACT_ATOMS: atom_id res chain seq x y z
N PHE A 1 1.00 2.22 -11.41
CA PHE A 1 2.26 1.51 -11.09
C PHE A 1 3.38 2.06 -11.97
N ASP A 2 3.23 2.01 -13.29
CA ASP A 2 4.21 2.60 -14.22
C ASP A 2 4.41 4.10 -14.03
N ALA A 3 3.33 4.85 -13.76
CA ALA A 3 3.41 6.30 -13.51
C ALA A 3 4.30 6.69 -12.31
N ALA A 4 4.41 5.82 -11.30
CA ALA A 4 5.23 6.09 -10.10
C ALA A 4 6.66 5.52 -10.22
N THR A 5 6.86 4.50 -11.07
CA THR A 5 8.16 3.81 -11.21
C THR A 5 8.87 4.15 -12.53
N PHE A 6 8.26 4.98 -13.38
CA PHE A 6 8.71 5.31 -14.72
C PHE A 6 9.06 4.07 -15.58
N GLY A 7 8.35 2.96 -15.34
CA GLY A 7 8.57 1.68 -16.01
C GLY A 7 9.85 0.93 -15.60
N GLN A 8 10.59 1.42 -14.61
CA GLN A 8 11.85 0.81 -14.16
C GLN A 8 11.64 -0.29 -13.11
N GLY A 9 10.43 -0.42 -12.55
CA GLY A 9 10.09 -1.37 -11.51
C GLY A 9 9.43 -2.65 -12.03
N THR A 10 9.65 -3.75 -11.34
CA THR A 10 8.86 -4.99 -11.51
C THR A 10 7.92 -5.18 -10.32
N VAL A 11 6.74 -5.76 -10.54
CA VAL A 11 5.81 -6.07 -9.45
C VAL A 11 6.47 -7.02 -8.45
N ALA A 12 6.53 -6.61 -7.18
CA ALA A 12 7.04 -7.43 -6.09
C ALA A 12 5.96 -8.38 -5.57
N ASN A 13 6.33 -9.62 -5.27
CA ASN A 13 5.48 -10.64 -4.62
C ASN A 13 6.02 -11.09 -3.26
N SER A 14 7.08 -10.45 -2.77
CA SER A 14 7.80 -10.83 -1.54
C SER A 14 8.48 -9.60 -0.94
N TYR A 15 8.66 -9.62 0.38
CA TYR A 15 9.53 -8.68 1.08
C TYR A 15 11.01 -8.87 0.70
N ILE A 16 11.43 -10.12 0.45
CA ILE A 16 12.78 -10.43 -0.05
C ILE A 16 12.78 -10.24 -1.58
N PRO A 17 13.53 -9.26 -2.12
CA PRO A 17 13.50 -8.93 -3.53
C PRO A 17 14.16 -10.00 -4.38
N LYS A 18 13.76 -10.07 -5.65
CA LYS A 18 14.42 -10.92 -6.64
C LYS A 18 15.90 -10.54 -6.74
N GLY A 19 16.78 -11.55 -6.65
CA GLY A 19 18.23 -11.36 -6.68
C GLY A 19 18.90 -11.27 -5.29
N ALA A 20 18.12 -11.17 -4.20
CA ALA A 20 18.66 -11.29 -2.84
C ALA A 20 18.77 -12.76 -2.39
N LEU A 21 19.63 -13.02 -1.41
CA LEU A 21 19.71 -14.31 -0.72
C LEU A 21 18.36 -14.68 -0.10
N TYR A 22 18.03 -15.97 -0.14
CA TYR A 22 16.78 -16.53 0.38
C TYR A 22 15.49 -16.05 -0.33
N HIS A 23 15.60 -15.43 -1.50
CA HIS A 23 14.43 -15.16 -2.33
C HIS A 23 13.79 -16.46 -2.81
N TYR A 24 12.49 -16.62 -2.58
CA TYR A 24 11.68 -17.71 -3.11
C TYR A 24 10.85 -17.23 -4.30
N ALA A 25 11.15 -17.76 -5.49
CA ALA A 25 10.56 -17.29 -6.75
C ALA A 25 9.05 -17.59 -6.84
N ASP A 26 8.61 -18.72 -6.28
CA ASP A 26 7.22 -19.18 -6.34
C ASP A 26 6.36 -18.64 -5.19
N ASN A 27 6.79 -17.55 -4.56
CA ASN A 27 5.98 -16.85 -3.57
C ASN A 27 4.61 -16.48 -4.13
N LEU A 28 3.58 -16.70 -3.31
CA LEU A 28 2.19 -16.46 -3.66
C LEU A 28 2.00 -15.05 -4.22
N GLN A 29 1.56 -14.97 -5.47
CA GLN A 29 1.21 -13.71 -6.10
C GLN A 29 -0.23 -13.32 -5.74
N ARG A 30 -0.42 -12.03 -5.43
CA ARG A 30 -1.75 -11.44 -5.21
C ARG A 30 -1.98 -10.41 -6.32
N PRO A 31 -2.44 -10.84 -7.51
CA PRO A 31 -2.72 -9.90 -8.60
C PRO A 31 -3.80 -8.91 -8.19
N TYR A 32 -3.82 -7.76 -8.85
CA TYR A 32 -4.81 -6.71 -8.61
C TYR A 32 -6.22 -7.18 -9.00
N ASP A 33 -7.05 -7.48 -8.01
CA ASP A 33 -8.44 -7.93 -8.18
C ASP A 33 -9.36 -7.22 -7.17
N PRO A 34 -9.90 -6.04 -7.54
CA PRO A 34 -10.82 -5.29 -6.67
C PRO A 34 -12.11 -6.03 -6.34
N VAL A 35 -12.58 -6.91 -7.22
CA VAL A 35 -13.83 -7.66 -7.01
C VAL A 35 -13.63 -8.68 -5.88
N LYS A 36 -12.54 -9.46 -5.95
CA LYS A 36 -12.18 -10.39 -4.89
C LYS A 36 -11.88 -9.67 -3.58
N ALA A 37 -11.17 -8.55 -3.61
CA ALA A 37 -10.88 -7.76 -2.42
C ALA A 37 -12.17 -7.25 -1.74
N LYS A 38 -13.12 -6.69 -2.51
CA LYS A 38 -14.42 -6.26 -1.98
C LYS A 38 -15.20 -7.41 -1.36
N LYS A 39 -15.19 -8.59 -1.99
CA LYS A 39 -15.79 -9.80 -1.42
C LYS A 39 -15.14 -10.20 -0.09
N MET A 40 -13.81 -10.22 -0.03
CA MET A 40 -13.09 -10.57 1.21
C MET A 40 -13.39 -9.61 2.37
N LEU A 41 -13.49 -8.31 2.09
CA LEU A 41 -13.88 -7.31 3.10
C LEU A 41 -15.32 -7.55 3.59
N ALA A 42 -16.25 -7.85 2.68
CA ALA A 42 -17.63 -8.16 3.04
C ALA A 42 -17.74 -9.46 3.86
N ASP A 43 -17.03 -10.52 3.45
CA ASP A 43 -17.00 -11.80 4.16
C ASP A 43 -16.39 -11.65 5.58
N ALA A 44 -15.50 -10.67 5.77
CA ALA A 44 -14.94 -10.30 7.07
C ALA A 44 -15.81 -9.33 7.88
N GLY A 45 -16.93 -8.83 7.34
CA GLY A 45 -17.80 -7.85 7.99
C GLY A 45 -17.26 -6.43 8.04
N ALA A 46 -16.23 -6.10 7.26
CA ALA A 46 -15.55 -4.80 7.26
C ALA A 46 -16.21 -3.77 6.31
N SER A 47 -17.45 -3.36 6.60
CA SER A 47 -18.26 -2.51 5.69
C SER A 47 -18.04 -0.99 5.81
N ASP A 48 -17.38 -0.49 6.86
CA ASP A 48 -17.03 0.94 7.06
C ASP A 48 -15.57 1.08 7.51
N LEU A 49 -14.65 0.39 6.82
CA LEU A 49 -13.24 0.40 7.18
C LEU A 49 -12.62 1.77 6.89
N LYS A 50 -12.17 2.44 7.95
CA LYS A 50 -11.44 3.72 7.91
C LYS A 50 -10.02 3.50 8.36
N LEU A 51 -9.06 3.93 7.55
CA LEU A 51 -7.64 3.76 7.80
C LEU A 51 -6.92 5.10 7.76
N ASN A 52 -5.98 5.28 8.68
CA ASN A 52 -4.99 6.32 8.61
C ASN A 52 -3.76 5.80 7.86
N TYR A 53 -3.29 6.53 6.86
CA TYR A 53 -2.12 6.17 6.07
C TYR A 53 -1.06 7.26 6.23
N VAL A 54 -0.02 6.94 6.99
CA VAL A 54 1.08 7.86 7.28
C VAL A 54 1.99 7.96 6.06
N VAL A 55 2.29 9.19 5.65
CA VAL A 55 3.13 9.51 4.49
C VAL A 55 4.22 10.46 4.94
N ASN A 56 5.47 10.13 4.63
CA ASN A 56 6.59 11.05 4.85
C ASN A 56 6.43 12.27 3.95
N ALA A 57 6.25 13.44 4.55
CA ALA A 57 6.10 14.69 3.83
C ALA A 57 7.38 15.04 3.07
N GLY A 58 7.25 15.59 1.87
CA GLY A 58 8.39 16.03 1.06
C GLY A 58 9.11 14.90 0.31
N ASN A 59 8.61 13.66 0.35
CA ASN A 59 8.99 12.62 -0.60
C ASN A 59 7.91 12.52 -1.69
N GLU A 60 8.17 13.09 -2.86
CA GLU A 60 7.17 13.19 -3.94
C GLU A 60 6.72 11.81 -4.46
N VAL A 61 7.61 10.82 -4.45
CA VAL A 61 7.27 9.45 -4.89
C VAL A 61 6.31 8.80 -3.91
N ASP A 62 6.58 8.90 -2.61
CA ASP A 62 5.71 8.36 -1.57
C ASP A 62 4.33 9.05 -1.60
N GLU A 63 4.31 10.37 -1.80
CA GLU A 63 3.07 11.12 -1.91
C GLU A 63 2.22 10.69 -3.11
N GLN A 64 2.82 10.53 -4.30
CA GLN A 64 2.11 10.06 -5.48
C GLN A 64 1.57 8.64 -5.31
N ILE A 65 2.37 7.73 -4.73
CA ILE A 65 1.95 6.35 -4.44
C ILE A 65 0.79 6.35 -3.43
N SER A 66 0.85 7.19 -2.40
CA SER A 66 -0.20 7.27 -1.37
C SER A 66 -1.55 7.67 -1.94
N VAL A 67 -1.58 8.64 -2.87
CA VAL A 67 -2.80 9.05 -3.57
C VAL A 67 -3.34 7.93 -4.46
N MET A 68 -2.46 7.24 -5.20
CA MET A 68 -2.85 6.09 -6.02
C MET A 68 -3.45 4.98 -5.15
N LEU A 69 -2.87 4.68 -3.99
CA LEU A 69 -3.38 3.68 -3.05
C LEU A 69 -4.74 4.09 -2.47
N GLN A 70 -4.90 5.33 -2.04
CA GLN A 70 -6.18 5.86 -1.54
C GLN A 70 -7.30 5.67 -2.59
N GLN A 71 -7.04 5.99 -3.86
CA GLN A 71 -8.00 5.80 -4.94
C GLN A 71 -8.33 4.33 -5.18
N GLN A 72 -7.36 3.41 -5.06
CA GLN A 72 -7.61 1.98 -5.23
C GLN A 72 -8.40 1.39 -4.06
N LEU A 73 -8.11 1.81 -2.84
CA LEU A 73 -8.82 1.39 -1.63
C LEU A 73 -10.27 1.89 -1.62
N ALA A 74 -10.51 3.12 -2.08
CA ALA A 74 -11.86 3.66 -2.25
C ALA A 74 -12.74 2.81 -3.17
N LYS A 75 -12.17 2.20 -4.22
CA LYS A 75 -12.92 1.30 -5.15
C LYS A 75 -13.48 0.05 -4.46
N VAL A 76 -12.90 -0.35 -3.33
CA VAL A 76 -13.34 -1.51 -2.54
C VAL A 76 -14.06 -1.11 -1.25
N GLY A 77 -14.38 0.17 -1.08
CA GLY A 77 -15.16 0.68 0.07
C GLY A 77 -14.32 1.03 1.30
N VAL A 78 -12.99 1.08 1.18
CA VAL A 78 -12.10 1.49 2.28
C VAL A 78 -11.87 3.00 2.19
N THR A 79 -12.14 3.70 3.29
CA THR A 79 -11.84 5.13 3.40
C THR A 79 -10.45 5.30 3.99
N THR A 80 -9.57 6.01 3.29
CA THR A 80 -8.19 6.24 3.76
C THR A 80 -7.93 7.73 3.94
N THR A 81 -7.44 8.12 5.11
CA THR A 81 -6.98 9.48 5.41
C THR A 81 -5.47 9.52 5.28
N LEU A 82 -4.95 10.27 4.30
CA LEU A 82 -3.52 10.47 4.14
C LEU A 82 -3.02 11.46 5.20
N GLN A 83 -2.14 10.99 6.09
CA GLN A 83 -1.52 11.79 7.14
C GLN A 83 -0.07 12.08 6.75
N LYS A 84 0.17 13.28 6.22
CA LYS A 84 1.52 13.74 5.92
C LYS A 84 2.22 14.13 7.22
N VAL A 85 3.39 13.55 7.46
CA VAL A 85 4.15 13.72 8.70
C VAL A 85 5.59 14.07 8.38
N ASP A 86 6.22 14.86 9.23
CA ASP A 86 7.65 15.08 9.15
C ASP A 86 8.38 13.72 9.32
N PRO A 87 9.34 13.36 8.45
CA PRO A 87 10.03 12.08 8.53
C PRO A 87 10.67 11.81 9.90
N SER A 88 11.15 12.84 10.60
CA SER A 88 11.71 12.71 11.96
C SER A 88 10.68 12.30 13.01
N GLN A 89 9.39 12.56 12.76
CA GLN A 89 8.28 12.27 13.65
C GLN A 89 7.52 10.99 13.24
N SER A 90 7.70 10.54 11.99
CA SER A 90 7.02 9.36 11.45
C SER A 90 7.22 8.09 12.29
N TRP A 91 8.43 7.89 12.80
CA TRP A 91 8.79 6.72 13.63
C TRP A 91 8.01 6.70 14.95
N GLN A 92 7.87 7.85 15.60
CA GLN A 92 7.16 7.94 16.88
C GLN A 92 5.67 7.60 16.70
N MET A 93 5.06 8.08 15.62
CA MET A 93 3.67 7.74 15.29
C MET A 93 3.46 6.25 15.02
N LEU A 94 4.43 5.57 14.39
CA LEU A 94 4.34 4.13 14.16
C LEU A 94 4.43 3.31 15.46
N ILE A 95 5.18 3.80 16.46
CA ILE A 95 5.29 3.15 17.77
C ILE A 95 4.03 3.39 18.62
N ASP A 96 3.48 4.60 18.57
CA ASP A 96 2.38 5.00 19.46
C ASP A 96 1.02 4.40 19.07
N GLY A 97 0.86 3.96 17.81
CA GLY A 97 -0.37 3.35 17.29
C GLY A 97 -1.44 4.37 16.90
#